data_AF-A0A9W8U4N0-F1
#
_entry.id   AF-A0A9W8U4N0-F1
#
_cell.length_a   1.000
_cell.length_b   1.000
_cell.length_c   1.000
_cell.angle_alpha   90.00
_cell.angle_beta   90.00
_cell.angle_gamma   90.00
#
_symmetry.space_group_name_H-M   'P 1'
#
loop_
_entity.id
_entity.type
_entity.pdbx_description
1 polymer ?
#
loop_
_entity_poly.entity_id
_entity_poly.type
_entity_poly.pdbx_seq_one_letter_code
_entity_poly.pdbx_strand_id
1 'polypeptide(L)'
;MSPPTISEPSFGSNIIEDKRSDGYWVETFHFDKEDPVPGIITSGLVSGEIEFIDNPIAVHAASEKAGTNGYHNPEVTQPWTKHLIGKFDSPVAVVACDITKNGLMDLIICHTYGPFMLKCDMAGGWVSWLENPGRDKLGDGKWKERKIGRWPAMHRMKAGYFTQKSFLEVVAASVVRGEADKVSPIMVMC
;
A
#
# COMPACT_ATOMS: atom_id res chain seq x y z
N MET A 1 -21.86 -15.79 -36.68
CA MET A 1 -21.76 -14.42 -36.16
C MET A 1 -20.28 -14.10 -36.04
N SER A 2 -19.82 -12.99 -36.63
CA SER A 2 -18.45 -12.52 -36.42
C SER A 2 -18.31 -12.02 -34.98
N PRO A 3 -17.17 -12.27 -34.30
CA PRO A 3 -16.96 -11.76 -32.95
C PRO A 3 -17.01 -10.22 -32.94
N PRO A 4 -17.51 -9.60 -31.85
CA PRO A 4 -17.55 -8.16 -31.74
C PRO A 4 -16.13 -7.58 -31.80
N THR A 5 -15.94 -6.57 -32.65
CA THR A 5 -14.68 -5.83 -32.74
C THR A 5 -14.55 -4.96 -31.49
N ILE A 6 -13.52 -5.18 -30.69
CA ILE A 6 -13.19 -4.34 -29.53
C ILE A 6 -12.35 -3.17 -30.01
N SER A 7 -12.80 -1.94 -29.74
CA SER A 7 -12.01 -0.73 -30.04
C SER A 7 -10.78 -0.65 -29.12
N GLU A 8 -9.64 -0.29 -29.69
CA GLU A 8 -8.42 -0.03 -28.92
C GLU A 8 -8.61 1.23 -28.04
N PRO A 9 -8.23 1.18 -26.75
CA PRO A 9 -8.32 2.34 -25.87
C PRO A 9 -7.26 3.40 -26.21
N SER A 10 -7.53 4.65 -25.88
CA SER A 10 -6.53 5.72 -25.84
C SER A 10 -6.06 5.97 -24.41
N PHE A 11 -4.81 6.41 -24.25
CA PHE A 11 -4.21 6.71 -22.96
C PHE A 11 -3.79 8.18 -22.90
N GLY A 12 -4.27 8.89 -21.88
CA GLY A 12 -3.76 10.20 -21.49
C GLY A 12 -2.64 10.07 -20.45
N SER A 13 -1.86 11.14 -20.27
CA SER A 13 -0.85 11.22 -19.21
C SER A 13 -1.18 12.36 -18.25
N ASN A 14 -0.92 12.12 -16.95
CA ASN A 14 -0.98 13.14 -15.93
C ASN A 14 0.14 12.87 -14.90
N ILE A 15 0.75 13.93 -14.38
CA ILE A 15 1.78 13.83 -13.33
C ILE A 15 1.08 13.99 -11.98
N ILE A 16 1.09 12.91 -11.18
CA ILE A 16 0.49 12.91 -9.84
C ILE A 16 1.49 13.44 -8.79
N GLU A 17 2.77 13.06 -8.89
CA GLU A 17 3.84 13.49 -7.99
C GLU A 17 5.19 13.28 -8.69
N ASP A 18 6.05 14.31 -8.73
CA ASP A 18 7.34 14.31 -9.44
C ASP A 18 8.54 14.74 -8.57
N LYS A 19 8.32 15.06 -7.29
CA LYS A 19 9.36 15.54 -6.35
C LYS A 19 9.74 14.50 -5.30
N ARG A 20 9.60 13.21 -5.63
CA ARG A 20 10.04 12.12 -4.75
C ARG A 20 11.57 12.06 -4.71
N SER A 21 12.12 11.77 -3.53
CA SER A 21 13.56 11.52 -3.38
C SER A 21 13.98 10.14 -3.92
N ASP A 22 13.04 9.20 -3.98
CA ASP A 22 13.17 7.86 -4.55
C ASP A 22 11.80 7.24 -4.90
N GLY A 23 11.80 6.00 -5.39
CA GLY A 23 10.57 5.25 -5.66
C GLY A 23 10.83 3.76 -5.83
N TYR A 24 9.91 2.93 -5.33
CA TYR A 24 10.00 1.48 -5.44
C TYR A 24 8.63 0.80 -5.58
N TRP A 25 7.65 1.17 -4.74
CA TRP A 25 6.33 0.54 -4.72
C TRP A 25 5.23 1.51 -5.16
N VAL A 26 4.23 0.99 -5.88
CA VAL A 26 2.99 1.66 -6.24
C VAL A 26 1.85 0.64 -6.26
N GLU A 27 0.72 0.96 -5.64
CA GLU A 27 -0.49 0.12 -5.63
C GLU A 27 -1.73 1.03 -5.59
N THR A 28 -2.82 0.58 -6.22
CA THR A 28 -4.13 1.24 -6.05
C THR A 28 -4.64 1.05 -4.62
N PHE A 29 -5.31 2.07 -4.08
CA PHE A 29 -5.78 2.04 -2.70
C PHE A 29 -7.12 2.75 -2.54
N HIS A 30 -8.18 1.96 -2.35
CA HIS A 30 -9.45 2.48 -1.87
C HIS A 30 -9.33 2.68 -0.36
N PHE A 31 -9.30 3.93 0.10
CA PHE A 31 -9.10 4.23 1.51
C PHE A 31 -10.29 3.71 2.33
N ASP A 32 -11.50 3.98 1.83
CA ASP A 32 -12.77 3.41 2.25
C ASP A 32 -13.29 2.51 1.11
N LYS A 33 -13.90 1.38 1.43
CA LYS A 33 -14.52 0.48 0.44
C LYS A 33 -15.61 1.14 -0.41
N GLU A 34 -16.18 2.23 0.09
CA GLU A 34 -17.20 3.03 -0.60
C GLU A 34 -16.60 4.16 -1.45
N ASP A 35 -15.27 4.34 -1.47
CA ASP A 35 -14.63 5.32 -2.34
C ASP A 35 -14.95 4.98 -3.82
N PRO A 36 -15.46 5.94 -4.62
CA PRO A 36 -15.87 5.67 -6.01
C PRO A 36 -14.68 5.42 -6.94
N VAL A 37 -13.49 5.86 -6.54
CA VAL A 37 -12.23 5.67 -7.24
C VAL A 37 -11.10 5.51 -6.22
N PRO A 38 -10.03 4.75 -6.55
CA PRO A 38 -8.92 4.57 -5.63
C PRO A 38 -8.00 5.80 -5.63
N GLY A 39 -7.36 6.02 -4.49
CA GLY A 39 -6.08 6.73 -4.43
C GLY A 39 -4.91 5.78 -4.70
N ILE A 40 -3.71 6.19 -4.30
CA ILE A 40 -2.46 5.45 -4.54
C ILE A 40 -1.66 5.32 -3.26
N ILE A 41 -1.15 4.14 -2.96
CA ILE A 41 -0.08 3.94 -1.99
C ILE A 41 1.26 3.91 -2.73
N THR A 42 2.22 4.68 -2.24
CA THR A 42 3.59 4.68 -2.75
C THR A 42 4.59 4.48 -1.63
N SER A 43 5.74 3.88 -1.96
CA SER A 43 6.88 3.86 -1.03
C SER A 43 8.22 3.92 -1.74
N GLY A 44 9.20 4.43 -1.00
CA GLY A 44 10.61 4.46 -1.37
C GLY A 44 11.45 3.59 -0.45
N LEU A 45 12.39 2.82 -1.01
CA LEU A 45 13.28 1.94 -0.25
C LEU A 45 14.29 2.75 0.61
N VAL A 46 14.76 3.88 0.10
CA VAL A 46 15.80 4.71 0.75
C VAL A 46 15.15 5.76 1.65
N SER A 47 14.12 6.46 1.16
CA SER A 47 13.39 7.44 1.96
C SER A 47 12.69 6.78 3.15
N GLY A 48 12.23 5.54 2.95
CA GLY A 48 11.47 4.79 3.94
C GLY A 48 10.03 5.26 4.09
N GLU A 49 9.60 6.23 3.29
CA GLU A 49 8.31 6.90 3.43
C GLU A 49 7.22 6.08 2.76
N ILE A 50 6.13 5.85 3.51
CA ILE A 50 4.91 5.22 3.03
C ILE A 50 3.87 6.32 2.93
N GLU A 51 3.42 6.59 1.72
CA GLU A 51 2.58 7.74 1.45
C GLU A 51 1.30 7.31 0.74
N PHE A 52 0.19 7.88 1.20
CA PHE A 52 -1.10 7.83 0.53
C PHE A 52 -1.27 9.10 -0.29
N ILE A 53 -1.45 8.94 -1.59
CA ILE A 53 -1.77 10.02 -2.51
C ILE A 53 -3.25 9.89 -2.86
N ASP A 54 -4.04 10.80 -2.31
CA ASP A 54 -5.49 10.73 -2.26
C ASP A 54 -6.13 11.33 -3.51
N ASN A 55 -7.10 10.61 -4.06
CA ASN A 55 -7.74 10.97 -5.31
C ASN A 55 -8.78 12.09 -5.07
N PRO A 56 -8.70 13.24 -5.75
CA PRO A 56 -9.61 14.36 -5.52
C PRO A 56 -11.10 14.00 -5.72
N ILE A 57 -11.41 13.03 -6.58
CA ILE A 57 -12.78 12.54 -6.76
C ILE A 57 -13.26 11.76 -5.51
N ALA A 58 -12.38 10.95 -4.91
CA ALA A 58 -12.69 10.23 -3.67
C ALA A 58 -12.81 11.19 -2.48
N VAL A 59 -11.91 12.18 -2.38
CA VAL A 59 -11.96 13.23 -1.36
C VAL A 59 -13.30 13.97 -1.41
N HIS A 60 -13.74 14.36 -2.60
CA HIS A 60 -15.02 15.03 -2.81
C HIS A 60 -16.21 14.15 -2.42
N ALA A 61 -16.23 12.89 -2.85
CA ALA A 61 -17.31 11.96 -2.48
C ALA A 61 -17.39 11.77 -0.96
N ALA A 62 -16.23 11.70 -0.28
CA ALA A 62 -16.17 11.62 1.17
C ALA A 62 -16.69 12.90 1.86
N SER A 63 -16.39 14.10 1.34
CA SER A 63 -16.89 15.36 1.90
C SER A 63 -18.38 15.58 1.65
N GLU A 64 -18.92 15.12 0.52
CA GLU A 64 -20.38 15.09 0.27
C GLU A 64 -21.09 14.19 1.28
N LYS A 65 -20.57 12.97 1.49
CA LYS A 65 -21.09 12.02 2.50
C LYS A 65 -21.03 12.60 3.92
N ALA A 66 -20.02 13.40 4.23
CA ALA A 66 -19.87 14.09 5.51
C ALA A 66 -20.72 15.38 5.62
N GLY A 67 -21.36 15.84 4.54
CA GLY A 67 -22.12 17.09 4.51
C GLY A 67 -21.26 18.35 4.63
N THR A 68 -19.97 18.27 4.31
CA THR A 68 -18.99 19.36 4.48
C THR A 68 -18.65 20.10 3.19
N ASN A 69 -19.22 19.69 2.06
CA ASN A 69 -18.85 20.20 0.74
C ASN A 69 -19.74 21.35 0.24
N GLY A 70 -19.14 22.27 -0.53
CA GLY A 70 -19.86 23.17 -1.44
C GLY A 70 -20.03 22.55 -2.83
N TYR A 71 -20.93 23.09 -3.66
CA TYR A 71 -21.22 22.60 -5.01
C TYR A 71 -20.03 22.77 -5.98
N HIS A 72 -19.10 21.81 -6.08
CA HIS A 72 -18.04 21.80 -7.10
C HIS A 72 -17.67 20.39 -7.56
N ASN A 73 -17.98 20.05 -8.82
CA ASN A 73 -17.60 18.75 -9.40
C ASN A 73 -16.07 18.55 -9.38
N PRO A 74 -15.55 17.45 -8.82
CA PRO A 74 -14.11 17.21 -8.75
C PRO A 74 -13.57 16.80 -10.12
N GLU A 75 -12.53 17.49 -10.60
CA GLU A 75 -11.79 17.07 -11.80
C GLU A 75 -10.53 16.29 -11.39
N VAL A 76 -10.20 15.23 -12.14
CA VAL A 76 -8.98 14.42 -11.93
C VAL A 76 -7.68 15.21 -12.14
N THR A 77 -7.77 16.36 -12.80
CA THR A 77 -6.68 17.33 -13.05
C THR A 77 -6.31 18.13 -11.81
N GLN A 78 -7.15 18.13 -10.77
CA GLN A 78 -6.82 18.79 -9.51
C GLN A 78 -5.63 18.10 -8.83
N PRO A 79 -4.79 18.84 -8.08
CA PRO A 79 -3.69 18.25 -7.34
C PRO A 79 -4.17 17.19 -6.36
N TRP A 80 -3.50 16.03 -6.36
CA TRP A 80 -3.80 14.95 -5.43
C TRP A 80 -3.16 15.26 -4.08
N THR A 81 -3.87 14.99 -2.99
CA THR A 81 -3.37 15.32 -1.65
C THR A 81 -2.51 14.19 -1.12
N LYS A 82 -1.30 14.50 -0.65
CA LYS A 82 -0.35 13.50 -0.15
C LYS A 82 -0.34 13.46 1.37
N HIS A 83 -0.43 12.26 1.93
CA HIS A 83 -0.42 11.99 3.36
C HIS A 83 0.69 10.99 3.71
N LEU A 84 1.57 11.36 4.65
CA LEU A 84 2.56 10.44 5.19
C LEU A 84 1.88 9.48 6.17
N ILE A 85 1.84 8.19 5.82
CA ILE A 85 1.27 7.13 6.65
C ILE A 85 2.28 6.63 7.68
N GLY A 86 3.54 6.47 7.27
CA GLY A 86 4.57 5.87 8.08
C GLY A 86 5.96 6.07 7.50
N LYS A 87 6.98 5.78 8.31
CA LYS A 87 8.38 5.81 7.89
C LYS A 87 9.11 4.62 8.50
N PHE A 88 9.67 3.77 7.64
CA PHE A 88 10.33 2.52 8.00
C PHE A 88 11.68 2.41 7.31
N ASP A 89 12.63 1.70 7.90
CA ASP A 89 13.88 1.43 7.20
C ASP A 89 13.63 0.42 6.08
N SER A 90 14.06 0.74 4.85
CA SER A 90 14.01 -0.19 3.70
C SER A 90 12.68 -0.97 3.56
N PRO A 91 11.54 -0.29 3.40
CA PRO A 91 10.26 -0.93 3.12
C PRO A 91 10.26 -1.50 1.70
N VAL A 92 9.57 -2.62 1.50
CA VAL A 92 9.54 -3.32 0.20
C VAL A 92 8.11 -3.47 -0.31
N ALA A 93 7.36 -4.46 0.18
CA ALA A 93 6.01 -4.74 -0.29
C ALA A 93 4.97 -4.15 0.66
N VAL A 94 3.89 -3.64 0.06
CA VAL A 94 2.70 -3.17 0.77
C VAL A 94 1.48 -3.90 0.22
N VAL A 95 0.57 -4.29 1.10
CA VAL A 95 -0.72 -4.91 0.78
C VAL A 95 -1.82 -4.13 1.48
N ALA A 96 -2.90 -3.80 0.78
CA ALA A 96 -4.07 -3.17 1.35
C ALA A 96 -5.18 -4.21 1.60
N CYS A 97 -5.82 -4.15 2.76
CA CYS A 97 -6.93 -5.03 3.13
C CYS A 97 -7.67 -4.49 4.37
N ASP A 98 -8.98 -4.72 4.45
CA ASP A 98 -9.78 -4.39 5.64
C ASP A 98 -9.59 -5.47 6.72
N ILE A 99 -8.64 -5.25 7.63
CA ILE A 99 -8.30 -6.20 8.70
C ILE A 99 -9.31 -6.10 9.84
N THR A 100 -9.74 -4.87 10.15
CA THR A 100 -10.68 -4.61 11.25
C THR A 100 -12.14 -4.88 10.91
N LYS A 101 -12.46 -5.13 9.62
CA LYS A 101 -13.81 -5.30 9.09
C LYS A 101 -14.70 -4.06 9.29
N ASN A 102 -14.10 -2.87 9.27
CA ASN A 102 -14.80 -1.60 9.45
C ASN A 102 -15.07 -0.86 8.13
N GLY A 103 -14.66 -1.43 7.00
CA GLY A 103 -14.77 -0.83 5.67
C GLY A 103 -13.62 0.09 5.29
N LEU A 104 -12.68 0.36 6.20
CA LEU A 104 -11.46 1.13 5.92
C LEU A 104 -10.33 0.16 5.60
N MET A 105 -9.63 0.39 4.50
CA MET A 105 -8.51 -0.48 4.14
C MET A 105 -7.31 -0.14 5.02
N ASP A 106 -6.85 -1.15 5.75
CA ASP A 106 -5.59 -1.14 6.48
C ASP A 106 -4.42 -1.49 5.54
N LEU A 107 -3.19 -1.29 6.01
CA LEU A 107 -1.99 -1.69 5.28
C LEU A 107 -1.21 -2.78 6.01
N ILE A 108 -0.65 -3.72 5.25
CA ILE A 108 0.37 -4.66 5.69
C ILE A 108 1.64 -4.36 4.93
N ILE A 109 2.73 -4.12 5.65
CA ILE A 109 4.01 -3.73 5.08
C ILE A 109 5.14 -4.64 5.57
N CYS A 110 6.04 -5.01 4.65
CA CYS A 110 7.31 -5.60 5.03
C CYS A 110 8.44 -4.57 4.96
N HIS A 111 9.26 -4.53 6.01
CA HIS A 111 10.30 -3.51 6.17
C HIS A 111 11.52 -4.04 6.92
N THR A 112 12.50 -3.15 7.09
CA THR A 112 13.85 -3.46 7.59
C THR A 112 14.47 -4.54 6.72
N TYR A 113 14.39 -4.37 5.40
CA TYR A 113 14.96 -5.34 4.45
C TYR A 113 16.49 -5.32 4.46
N GLY A 114 17.10 -4.16 4.71
CA GLY A 114 18.51 -3.87 4.47
C GLY A 114 18.73 -3.18 3.11
N PRO A 115 19.96 -2.75 2.81
CA PRO A 115 20.24 -1.94 1.62
C PRO A 115 20.04 -2.68 0.28
N PHE A 116 20.31 -3.98 0.22
CA PHE A 116 20.13 -4.81 -0.97
C PHE A 116 20.21 -6.31 -0.64
N MET A 117 19.85 -7.17 -1.58
CA MET A 117 19.74 -8.63 -1.40
C MET A 117 21.01 -9.33 -0.87
N LEU A 118 22.19 -8.84 -1.25
CA LEU A 118 23.48 -9.38 -0.78
C LEU A 118 23.87 -8.93 0.63
N LYS A 119 23.15 -7.97 1.21
CA LYS A 119 23.39 -7.40 2.54
C LYS A 119 22.06 -7.12 3.23
N CYS A 120 21.15 -8.10 3.20
CA CYS A 120 19.87 -7.98 3.87
C CYS A 120 20.07 -7.97 5.39
N ASP A 121 19.19 -7.29 6.12
CA ASP A 121 19.23 -7.29 7.58
C ASP A 121 18.69 -8.61 8.15
N MET A 122 19.56 -9.37 8.80
CA MET A 122 19.22 -10.66 9.42
C MET A 122 18.37 -10.51 10.70
N ALA A 123 18.40 -9.34 11.34
CA ALA A 123 17.47 -8.98 12.41
C ALA A 123 16.20 -8.29 11.89
N GLY A 124 16.14 -8.01 10.58
CA GLY A 124 15.05 -7.33 9.91
C GLY A 124 14.02 -8.26 9.27
N GLY A 125 13.39 -7.77 8.20
CA GLY A 125 12.30 -8.43 7.48
C GLY A 125 11.01 -8.54 8.30
N TRP A 126 10.70 -7.49 9.03
CA TRP A 126 9.46 -7.37 9.80
C TRP A 126 8.26 -7.25 8.88
N VAL A 127 7.15 -7.87 9.27
CA VAL A 127 5.83 -7.67 8.70
C VAL A 127 4.98 -6.96 9.75
N SER A 128 4.47 -5.79 9.39
CA SER A 128 3.67 -4.93 10.27
C SER A 128 2.33 -4.59 9.62
N TRP A 129 1.30 -4.48 10.44
CA TRP A 129 0.01 -3.90 10.08
C TRP A 129 -0.05 -2.44 10.55
N LEU A 130 -0.49 -1.54 9.67
CA LEU A 130 -0.80 -0.14 9.94
C LEU A 130 -2.32 0.05 9.90
N GLU A 131 -2.89 0.48 11.03
CA GLU A 131 -4.34 0.67 11.18
C GLU A 131 -4.78 2.00 10.56
N ASN A 132 -5.78 1.92 9.68
CA ASN A 132 -6.39 3.09 9.05
C ASN A 132 -7.16 3.92 10.11
N PRO A 133 -6.80 5.19 10.36
CA PRO A 133 -7.38 5.98 11.44
C PRO A 133 -8.73 6.63 11.08
N GLY A 134 -9.16 6.55 9.82
CA GLY A 134 -10.23 7.36 9.25
C GLY A 134 -9.71 8.63 8.58
N ARG A 135 -10.45 9.10 7.56
CA ARG A 135 -10.04 10.23 6.70
C ARG A 135 -10.00 11.56 7.47
N ASP A 136 -10.82 11.68 8.51
CA ASP A 136 -10.87 12.81 9.45
C ASP A 136 -9.59 12.97 10.30
N LYS A 137 -8.78 11.91 10.41
CA LYS A 137 -7.52 11.90 11.16
C LYS A 137 -6.28 11.82 10.26
N LEU A 138 -6.45 11.96 8.95
CA LEU A 138 -5.32 12.06 8.04
C LEU A 138 -4.53 13.34 8.35
N GLY A 139 -3.24 13.19 8.65
CA GLY A 139 -2.36 14.29 9.02
C GLY A 139 -2.09 14.42 10.52
N ASP A 140 -2.84 13.72 11.37
CA ASP A 140 -2.65 13.74 12.84
C ASP A 140 -1.40 12.98 13.30
N GLY A 141 -0.75 12.26 12.38
CA GLY A 141 0.48 11.52 12.63
C GLY A 141 0.57 10.24 11.81
N LYS A 142 1.52 9.38 12.20
CA LYS A 142 1.67 8.06 11.59
C LYS A 142 0.53 7.15 12.01
N TRP A 143 0.14 6.25 11.12
CA TRP A 143 -0.84 5.22 11.44
C TRP A 143 -0.33 4.28 12.54
N LYS A 144 -1.26 3.75 13.32
CA LYS A 144 -0.92 2.89 14.45
C LYS A 144 -0.39 1.54 13.96
N GLU A 145 0.84 1.23 14.35
CA GLU A 145 1.54 0.01 13.95
C GLU A 145 1.31 -1.16 14.92
N ARG A 146 1.15 -2.37 14.36
CA ARG A 146 1.18 -3.65 15.08
C ARG A 146 2.08 -4.65 14.36
N LYS A 147 2.96 -5.34 15.07
CA LYS A 147 3.82 -6.39 14.48
C LYS A 147 3.01 -7.66 14.24
N ILE A 148 3.15 -8.25 13.05
CA ILE A 148 2.57 -9.56 12.69
C ILE A 148 3.61 -10.66 12.88
N GLY A 149 4.79 -10.47 12.28
CA GLY A 149 5.83 -11.49 12.27
C GLY A 149 7.12 -10.98 11.64
N ARG A 150 8.11 -11.87 11.49
CA ARG A 150 9.42 -11.50 10.95
C ARG A 150 10.14 -12.69 10.34
N TRP A 151 10.73 -12.47 9.16
CA TRP A 151 11.78 -13.33 8.63
C TRP A 151 12.76 -12.50 7.77
N PRO A 152 14.09 -12.74 7.84
CA PRO A 152 15.09 -12.01 7.06
C PRO A 152 14.73 -11.87 5.58
N ALA A 153 15.10 -10.74 4.98
CA ALA A 153 14.92 -10.48 3.54
C ALA A 153 13.46 -10.61 3.04
N MET A 154 12.47 -10.38 3.90
CA MET A 154 11.05 -10.35 3.52
C MET A 154 10.83 -9.34 2.38
N HIS A 155 10.18 -9.78 1.30
CA HIS A 155 10.19 -9.03 0.05
C HIS A 155 8.87 -8.99 -0.71
N ARG A 156 8.00 -10.00 -0.57
CA ARG A 156 6.67 -10.03 -1.20
C ARG A 156 5.62 -10.57 -0.23
N MET A 157 4.41 -10.04 -0.35
CA MET A 157 3.29 -10.46 0.47
C MET A 157 1.98 -10.40 -0.31
N LYS A 158 1.01 -11.23 0.10
CA LYS A 158 -0.41 -11.14 -0.29
C LYS A 158 -1.28 -11.48 0.90
N ALA A 159 -2.38 -10.74 1.06
CA ALA A 159 -3.41 -11.04 2.05
C ALA A 159 -4.56 -11.81 1.37
N GLY A 160 -5.20 -12.69 2.12
CA GLY A 160 -6.27 -13.52 1.60
C GLY A 160 -6.77 -14.57 2.58
N TYR A 161 -7.48 -15.55 2.04
CA TYR A 161 -8.08 -16.67 2.76
C TYR A 161 -7.49 -17.94 2.13
N PHE A 162 -6.35 -18.39 2.65
CA PHE A 162 -5.53 -19.42 2.01
C PHE A 162 -5.82 -20.81 2.56
N THR A 163 -5.96 -20.93 3.88
CA THR A 163 -6.22 -22.23 4.54
C THR A 163 -7.62 -22.30 5.15
N GLN A 164 -8.26 -21.14 5.36
CA GLN A 164 -9.60 -21.02 5.93
C GLN A 164 -10.31 -19.74 5.46
N LYS A 165 -11.55 -19.48 5.91
CA LYS A 165 -12.38 -18.34 5.48
C LYS A 165 -12.95 -17.46 6.61
N SER A 166 -12.59 -17.73 7.86
CA SER A 166 -13.11 -17.05 9.05
C SER A 166 -12.33 -15.78 9.42
N PHE A 167 -11.02 -15.76 9.19
CA PHE A 167 -10.13 -14.63 9.44
C PHE A 167 -9.18 -14.39 8.27
N LEU A 168 -8.65 -13.18 8.14
CA LEU A 168 -7.70 -12.85 7.08
C LEU A 168 -6.33 -13.47 7.39
N GLU A 169 -5.68 -14.04 6.39
CA GLU A 169 -4.33 -14.60 6.44
C GLU A 169 -3.38 -13.79 5.55
N VAL A 170 -2.08 -13.91 5.80
CA VAL A 170 -1.04 -13.20 5.04
C VAL A 170 0.03 -14.19 4.63
N VAL A 171 0.15 -14.43 3.33
CA VAL A 171 1.30 -15.15 2.79
C VAL A 171 2.42 -14.16 2.53
N ALA A 172 3.59 -14.42 3.12
CA ALA A 172 4.76 -13.56 3.04
C ALA A 172 6.00 -14.37 2.64
N ALA A 173 6.77 -13.88 1.68
CA ALA A 173 7.92 -14.57 1.12
C ALA A 173 9.17 -13.68 1.08
N SER A 174 10.29 -14.26 1.50
CA SER A 174 11.61 -13.64 1.36
C SER A 174 12.19 -13.86 -0.02
N VAL A 175 12.99 -12.91 -0.52
CA VAL A 175 13.66 -13.05 -1.83
C VAL A 175 14.91 -13.93 -1.76
N VAL A 176 15.55 -13.98 -0.60
CA VAL A 176 16.69 -14.85 -0.27
C VAL A 176 16.49 -15.42 1.12
N ARG A 177 17.16 -16.55 1.41
CA ARG A 177 17.06 -17.16 2.75
C ARG A 177 17.80 -16.34 3.81
N GLY A 178 18.87 -15.66 3.42
CA GLY A 178 19.68 -14.81 4.27
C GLY A 178 20.78 -14.10 3.49
N GLU A 179 21.64 -13.37 4.20
CA GLU A 179 22.73 -12.60 3.60
C GLU A 179 23.64 -13.49 2.74
N ALA A 180 23.83 -13.10 1.47
CA ALA A 180 24.58 -13.85 0.46
C ALA A 180 24.11 -15.29 0.18
N ASP A 181 22.98 -15.75 0.74
CA ASP A 181 22.42 -17.09 0.53
C ASP A 181 21.33 -17.08 -0.53
N LYS A 182 21.75 -17.27 -1.79
CA LYS A 182 20.89 -17.32 -2.98
C LYS A 182 20.52 -18.74 -3.43
N VAL A 183 21.05 -19.75 -2.75
CA VAL A 183 20.96 -21.15 -3.21
C VAL A 183 19.97 -21.96 -2.38
N SER A 184 19.79 -21.59 -1.11
CA SER A 184 18.87 -22.29 -0.23
C SER A 184 17.42 -21.90 -0.53
N PRO A 185 16.45 -22.82 -0.36
CA PRO A 185 15.03 -22.49 -0.46
C PRO A 185 14.64 -21.34 0.46
N ILE A 186 13.79 -20.45 -0.05
CA ILE A 186 13.23 -19.32 0.71
C ILE A 186 12.09 -19.78 1.61
N MET A 187 11.88 -19.03 2.70
CA MET A 187 10.74 -19.24 3.57
C MET A 187 9.49 -18.56 3.00
N VAL A 188 8.38 -19.30 3.02
CA VAL A 188 7.03 -18.76 2.83
C VAL A 188 6.30 -18.92 4.16
N MET A 189 5.88 -17.79 4.74
CA MET A 189 5.08 -17.73 5.95
C MET A 189 3.61 -17.54 5.56
N CYS A 190 2.69 -18.13 6.33
CA CYS A 190 1.25 -17.91 6.23
C CYS A 190 0.69 -17.63 7.63
#